data_AF-A0A815LMI4-F1
#
_entry.id   AF-A0A815LMI4-F1
#
_cell.length_a   1.000
_cell.length_b   1.000
_cell.length_c   1.000
_cell.angle_alpha   90.00
_cell.angle_beta   90.00
_cell.angle_gamma   90.00
#
_symmetry.space_group_name_H-M   'P 1'
#
loop_
_entity.id
_entity.type
_entity.pdbx_description
1 polymer ?
#
loop_
_entity_poly.entity_id
_entity_poly.type
_entity_poly.pdbx_seq_one_letter_code
_entity_poly.pdbx_strand_id
1 'polypeptide(L)' 'MTTEKTKKSHKDWWHHSVVYQIYPRSFFDSNGDGIGDINGITMKLDYIKKLGVDIVWL' A
#
# COMPACT_ATOMS: atom_id res chain seq x y z
N MET A 1 33.65 20.49 -28.25
CA MET A 1 33.48 19.82 -26.94
C MET A 1 32.00 19.92 -26.56
N THR A 2 31.20 18.92 -26.94
CA THR A 2 29.78 18.85 -26.60
C THR A 2 29.63 18.06 -25.31
N THR A 3 29.16 18.70 -24.25
CA THR A 3 28.86 18.04 -22.97
C THR A 3 27.62 17.15 -23.12
N GLU A 4 27.78 15.84 -23.02
CA GLU A 4 26.68 14.89 -22.85
C GLU A 4 26.07 15.07 -21.45
N LYS A 5 24.81 15.52 -21.39
CA LYS A 5 24.04 15.48 -20.14
C LYS A 5 23.62 14.04 -19.86
N THR A 6 24.25 13.37 -18.91
CA THR A 6 23.80 12.08 -18.41
C THR A 6 22.42 12.21 -17.77
N LYS A 7 21.39 11.65 -18.42
CA LYS A 7 20.01 11.60 -17.93
C LYS A 7 19.96 10.60 -16.76
N LYS A 8 20.04 11.10 -15.52
CA LYS A 8 19.81 10.26 -14.34
C LYS A 8 18.35 9.80 -14.37
N SER A 9 18.08 8.53 -14.70
CA SER A 9 16.73 8.00 -14.62
C SER A 9 16.35 7.92 -13.15
N HIS A 10 15.60 8.90 -12.65
CA HIS A 10 14.83 8.69 -11.43
C HIS A 10 13.89 7.52 -11.72
N LYS A 11 14.18 6.35 -11.15
CA LYS A 11 13.21 5.25 -11.13
C LYS A 11 12.06 5.73 -10.27
N ASP A 12 10.85 5.77 -10.82
CA ASP A 12 9.68 6.16 -10.04
C ASP A 12 9.48 5.18 -8.90
N TRP A 13 9.06 5.70 -7.74
CA TRP A 13 8.97 4.94 -6.49
C TRP A 13 8.07 3.69 -6.61
N TRP A 14 7.03 3.76 -7.43
CA TRP A 14 6.04 2.70 -7.63
C TRP A 14 6.57 1.50 -8.43
N HIS A 15 7.67 1.64 -9.19
CA HIS A 15 8.20 0.53 -10.00
C HIS A 15 8.66 -0.68 -9.17
N HIS A 16 8.94 -0.50 -7.88
CA HIS A 16 9.38 -1.56 -6.98
C HIS A 16 8.49 -1.66 -5.73
N SER A 17 7.30 -1.07 -5.76
CA SER A 17 6.37 -1.07 -4.63
C SER A 17 5.58 -2.36 -4.53
N VAL A 18 5.34 -2.81 -3.29
CA VAL A 18 4.44 -3.93 -2.99
C VAL A 18 3.02 -3.40 -2.81
N VAL A 19 2.10 -3.88 -3.64
CA VAL A 19 0.67 -3.54 -3.58
C VAL A 19 -0.09 -4.65 -2.85
N TYR A 20 -0.90 -4.28 -1.87
CA TYR A 20 -1.79 -5.20 -1.15
C TYR A 20 -3.25 -4.84 -1.40
N GLN A 21 -3.96 -5.73 -2.07
CA GLN A 21 -5.39 -5.57 -2.31
C GLN A 21 -6.18 -6.09 -1.11
N ILE A 22 -7.03 -5.25 -0.55
CA ILE A 22 -7.93 -5.56 0.55
C ILE A 22 -9.33 -5.60 0.00
N TYR A 23 -10.08 -6.65 0.33
CA TYR A 23 -11.52 -6.67 0.14
C TYR A 23 -12.19 -6.23 1.45
N PRO A 24 -12.70 -4.98 1.58
CA PRO A 24 -13.01 -4.37 2.88
C PRO A 24 -14.00 -5.18 3.72
N ARG A 25 -15.09 -5.65 3.11
CA ARG A 25 -16.18 -6.39 3.78
C ARG A 25 -15.74 -7.71 4.42
N SER A 26 -14.58 -8.24 4.07
CA SER A 26 -14.09 -9.51 4.60
C SER A 26 -12.74 -9.38 5.32
N PHE A 27 -12.21 -8.17 5.49
CA PHE A 27 -10.87 -7.98 6.03
C PHE A 27 -10.86 -7.96 7.57
N PHE A 28 -11.55 -7.00 8.17
CA PHE A 28 -11.65 -6.89 9.63
C PHE A 28 -12.88 -6.09 10.03
N ASP A 29 -13.69 -6.66 10.89
CA ASP A 29 -14.87 -6.04 11.50
C ASP A 29 -14.46 -5.41 12.84
N SER A 30 -14.70 -4.10 12.99
CA SER A 30 -14.35 -3.33 14.19
C SER A 30 -15.51 -3.13 15.16
N ASN A 31 -16.75 -3.34 14.74
CA ASN A 31 -17.96 -3.02 15.51
C ASN A 31 -18.79 -4.28 15.89
N GLY A 32 -18.44 -5.45 15.36
CA GLY A 32 -19.08 -6.73 15.65
C GLY A 32 -20.36 -7.00 14.85
N ASP A 33 -20.61 -6.27 13.75
CA ASP A 33 -21.80 -6.46 12.90
C ASP A 33 -21.65 -7.59 11.86
N GLY A 34 -20.47 -8.20 11.77
CA GLY A 34 -20.13 -9.29 10.87
C GLY A 34 -19.64 -8.85 9.48
N ILE A 35 -19.49 -7.54 9.24
CA ILE A 35 -19.02 -6.96 7.98
C ILE A 35 -17.77 -6.15 8.25
N GLY A 36 -16.71 -6.41 7.47
CA GLY A 36 -15.49 -5.63 7.58
C GLY A 36 -15.68 -4.17 7.18
N ASP A 37 -14.96 -3.28 7.87
CA ASP A 37 -15.15 -1.84 7.77
C ASP A 37 -13.81 -1.06 7.71
N ILE A 38 -13.88 0.24 7.42
CA ILE A 38 -12.69 1.10 7.26
C ILE A 38 -11.93 1.29 8.57
N ASN A 39 -12.62 1.33 9.72
CA ASN A 39 -11.95 1.41 11.02
C ASN A 39 -11.17 0.12 11.27
N GLY A 40 -11.71 -1.02 10.87
CA GLY A 40 -11.05 -2.31 10.93
C GLY A 40 -9.78 -2.37 10.07
N ILE A 41 -9.81 -1.80 8.87
CA ILE A 41 -8.60 -1.64 8.04
C ILE A 41 -7.56 -0.78 8.78
N THR A 42 -7.99 0.34 9.35
CA THR A 42 -7.13 1.28 10.08
C THR A 42 -6.43 0.60 11.27
N MET A 43 -7.15 -0.25 12.02
CA MET A 43 -6.60 -1.01 13.15
C MET A 43 -5.53 -2.04 12.75
N LYS A 44 -5.42 -2.39 11.47
CA LYS A 44 -4.42 -3.35 10.95
C LYS A 44 -3.33 -2.71 10.11
N LEU A 45 -3.26 -1.37 10.03
CA LEU A 45 -2.21 -0.68 9.28
C LEU A 45 -0.80 -1.04 9.78
N ASP A 46 -0.60 -1.21 11.08
CA ASP A 46 0.70 -1.64 11.63
C ASP A 46 1.10 -3.04 11.13
N TYR A 47 0.13 -3.95 11.02
CA TYR A 47 0.35 -5.28 10.45
C TYR A 47 0.71 -5.18 8.96
N ILE A 48 -0.06 -4.42 8.18
CA ILE A 48 0.19 -4.20 6.74
C ILE A 48 1.57 -3.58 6.53
N LYS A 49 1.96 -2.62 7.38
CA LYS A 49 3.27 -2.00 7.30
C LYS A 49 4.40 -2.99 7.64
N LYS A 50 4.20 -3.84 8.65
CA LYS A 50 5.17 -4.88 9.03
C LYS A 50 5.38 -5.92 7.92
N LEU A 51 4.38 -6.18 7.08
CA LEU A 51 4.51 -7.02 5.89
C LEU A 51 5.40 -6.40 4.80
N GLY A 52 5.72 -5.11 4.88
CA GLY A 52 6.49 -4.40 3.85
C GLY A 52 5.65 -3.93 2.67
N VAL A 53 4.33 -3.75 2.87
CA VAL A 53 3.43 -3.20 1.85
C VAL A 53 3.65 -1.69 1.73
N ASP A 54 3.69 -1.20 0.50
CA ASP A 54 3.84 0.23 0.18
C ASP A 54 2.51 0.88 -0.20
N ILE A 55 1.63 0.14 -0.88
CA ILE A 55 0.35 0.63 -1.40
C ILE A 55 -0.76 -0.32 -0.99
N VAL A 56 -1.85 0.23 -0.46
CA VAL A 56 -3.09 -0.50 -0.21
C VAL A 56 -4.11 -0.16 -1.30
N TRP A 57 -4.71 -1.18 -1.91
CA TRP A 57 -5.81 -1.04 -2.86
C TRP A 57 -7.08 -1.63 -2.24
N LEU A 58 -8.15 -0.83 -2.12
CA LEU A 58 -9.46 -1.24 -1.58
C LEU A 58 -10.47 -1.56 -2.70
#